data_AF-A0A150HKW6-F1
#
_entry.id   AF-A0A150HKW6-F1
#
_cell.length_a   1.000
_cell.length_b   1.000
_cell.length_c   1.000
_cell.angle_alpha   90.00
_cell.angle_beta   90.00
_cell.angle_gamma   90.00
#
_symmetry.space_group_name_H-M   'P 1'
#
loop_
_entity.id
_entity.type
_entity.pdbx_description
1 polymer ?
#
loop_
_entity_poly.entity_id
_entity_poly.type
_entity_poly.pdbx_seq_one_letter_code
_entity_poly.pdbx_strand_id
1 'polypeptide(L)'
;MFKKTFLALACSTVLVACGGGGGNSSNNSNSDNGIPVAPKSDLDKAKQLIDTTNIIIAYFDSFDSLQTQYQPTFDAISDAGNDIGNATSLVITLAALAQEDAQGATKEYNAAALEQLLKDSETYDGYYYPDYKLSNNNLNVSVKPDSVTVTGSVNAQYWKDYVWNSQTSTGQDIFGDDATITVSNLKLEAPFTASAKTYNFKITAGSTITTKNKVNEDVSLTFKSDSTAQLAYKNSAPLENQGNTTPETAEFKFSNVVLKAKDVELELTELSSKAKQIQFKNGANTESEIIPSELIFKGKAIAGSENLNLDASIKLNNDLSKVIDVSNGETLTNFINADLNIKLSGNVKGGASAIKPFSVDLTAKRNEYQKGTANIKVSVDKDALTVDLKTDNLIGANPNVSHEPTVSAKISHVNGAFVDIANIDTFTSADIKVGTTKYGTVNKVSGSVYSATFTDNTTKAIAP
;
A
#
# COMPACT_ATOMS: atom_id res chain seq x y z
N MET A 1 -4.14 2.75 -14.31
CA MET A 1 -3.00 1.98 -14.86
C MET A 1 -1.90 1.76 -13.82
N PHE A 2 -1.42 2.78 -13.10
CA PHE A 2 -0.44 2.64 -12.00
C PHE A 2 -0.80 1.58 -10.92
N LYS A 3 -2.08 1.49 -10.50
CA LYS A 3 -2.60 0.41 -9.62
C LYS A 3 -2.51 -1.00 -10.22
N LYS A 4 -2.67 -1.15 -11.54
CA LYS A 4 -2.53 -2.44 -12.23
C LYS A 4 -1.06 -2.77 -12.49
N THR A 5 -0.20 -1.77 -12.69
CA THR A 5 1.25 -1.93 -12.92
C THR A 5 2.03 -2.24 -11.64
N PHE A 6 1.66 -1.68 -10.48
CA PHE A 6 2.32 -1.99 -9.20
C PHE A 6 1.90 -3.36 -8.65
N LEU A 7 0.60 -3.69 -8.75
CA LEU A 7 0.10 -5.03 -8.46
C LEU A 7 0.66 -6.06 -9.46
N ALA A 8 0.71 -5.71 -10.74
CA ALA A 8 1.39 -6.54 -11.73
C ALA A 8 2.91 -6.56 -11.56
N LEU A 9 3.62 -5.61 -10.94
CA LEU A 9 5.08 -5.75 -10.71
C LEU A 9 5.39 -6.65 -9.49
N ALA A 10 4.59 -6.51 -8.43
CA ALA A 10 4.67 -7.37 -7.25
C ALA A 10 4.22 -8.81 -7.57
N CYS A 11 3.23 -8.96 -8.46
CA CYS A 11 2.79 -10.26 -8.93
C CYS A 11 3.65 -10.77 -10.09
N SER A 12 3.93 -10.00 -11.15
CA SER A 12 4.58 -10.52 -12.37
C SER A 12 6.04 -10.90 -12.18
N THR A 13 6.81 -10.27 -11.30
CA THR A 13 8.21 -10.69 -11.10
C THR A 13 8.36 -11.95 -10.23
N VAL A 14 7.27 -12.40 -9.60
CA VAL A 14 7.17 -13.70 -8.88
C VAL A 14 6.23 -14.69 -9.61
N LEU A 15 5.41 -14.23 -10.58
CA LEU A 15 4.38 -15.02 -11.27
C LEU A 15 4.51 -15.05 -12.81
N VAL A 16 5.70 -14.87 -13.40
CA VAL A 16 5.93 -15.35 -14.79
C VAL A 16 6.07 -16.88 -14.81
N ALA A 17 5.03 -17.58 -14.34
CA ALA A 17 4.72 -18.98 -14.59
C ALA A 17 3.35 -19.31 -13.96
N CYS A 18 2.30 -18.53 -14.21
CA CYS A 18 0.94 -18.92 -13.83
C CYS A 18 0.04 -18.98 -15.06
N GLY A 19 -0.32 -20.21 -15.44
CA GLY A 19 -1.10 -20.53 -16.64
C GLY A 19 -1.48 -22.00 -16.71
N GLY A 20 -2.15 -22.51 -15.66
CA GLY A 20 -3.19 -23.55 -15.72
C GLY A 20 -2.83 -25.00 -16.10
N GLY A 21 -3.26 -25.94 -15.25
CA GLY A 21 -3.66 -27.29 -15.67
C GLY A 21 -2.92 -28.43 -14.95
N GLY A 22 -3.59 -29.06 -13.97
CA GLY A 22 -3.02 -30.09 -13.10
C GLY A 22 -2.74 -31.47 -13.70
N GLY A 23 -2.15 -32.33 -12.86
CA GLY A 23 -2.00 -33.77 -13.12
C GLY A 23 -0.95 -34.49 -12.26
N ASN A 24 -1.40 -35.09 -11.16
CA ASN A 24 -0.92 -36.27 -10.41
C ASN A 24 0.59 -36.60 -10.18
N SER A 25 0.92 -36.65 -8.89
CA SER A 25 1.59 -37.71 -8.09
C SER A 25 2.84 -38.46 -8.63
N SER A 26 3.93 -38.42 -7.86
CA SER A 26 4.46 -39.62 -7.17
C SER A 26 5.56 -39.31 -6.14
N ASN A 27 5.55 -40.13 -5.09
CA ASN A 27 6.46 -40.32 -3.96
C ASN A 27 7.93 -39.85 -4.09
N ASN A 28 8.47 -39.22 -3.04
CA ASN A 28 9.36 -39.95 -2.14
C ASN A 28 9.53 -39.32 -0.75
N SER A 29 9.62 -40.21 0.23
CA SER A 29 9.89 -39.98 1.64
C SER A 29 11.30 -39.47 1.92
N ASN A 30 11.44 -38.45 2.76
CA ASN A 30 12.28 -38.55 3.95
C ASN A 30 11.96 -37.42 4.94
N SER A 31 11.39 -37.81 6.07
CA SER A 31 11.38 -37.01 7.29
C SER A 31 12.80 -36.98 7.85
N ASP A 32 13.45 -35.83 7.93
CA ASP A 32 14.54 -35.66 8.88
C ASP A 32 14.50 -34.29 9.56
N ASN A 33 14.42 -34.36 10.88
CA ASN A 33 14.41 -33.24 11.81
C ASN A 33 15.83 -32.73 12.02
N GLY A 34 15.99 -31.41 12.03
CA GLY A 34 17.09 -30.75 12.74
C GLY A 34 18.24 -30.25 11.86
N ILE A 35 18.36 -28.91 11.80
CA ILE A 35 19.54 -28.12 11.40
C ILE A 35 20.09 -28.41 9.98
N PRO A 36 20.17 -27.43 9.07
CA PRO A 36 20.84 -27.64 7.79
C PRO A 36 22.31 -28.03 8.03
N VAL A 37 22.67 -29.28 7.74
CA VAL A 37 24.06 -29.76 7.76
C VAL A 37 24.84 -28.88 6.79
N ALA A 38 25.94 -28.27 7.24
CA ALA A 38 26.81 -27.50 6.36
C ALA A 38 27.24 -28.39 5.17
N PRO A 39 27.05 -27.96 3.91
CA PRO A 39 27.34 -28.78 2.75
C PRO A 39 28.82 -29.20 2.73
N LYS A 40 29.07 -30.49 2.53
CA LYS A 40 30.41 -31.10 2.66
C LYS A 40 31.33 -30.80 1.47
N SER A 41 30.77 -30.48 0.31
CA SER A 41 31.52 -30.18 -0.92
C SER A 41 30.84 -29.07 -1.75
N ASP A 42 31.55 -28.51 -2.72
CA ASP A 42 30.95 -27.53 -3.66
C ASP A 42 29.89 -28.16 -4.57
N LEU A 43 30.01 -29.46 -4.89
CA LEU A 43 28.94 -30.20 -5.56
C LEU A 43 27.68 -30.27 -4.69
N ASP A 44 27.83 -30.50 -3.38
CA ASP A 44 26.69 -30.49 -2.44
C ASP A 44 26.08 -29.11 -2.32
N LYS A 45 26.88 -28.03 -2.35
CA LYS A 45 26.37 -26.66 -2.39
C LYS A 45 25.52 -26.40 -3.64
N ALA A 46 26.00 -26.85 -4.81
CA ALA A 46 25.28 -26.75 -6.08
C ALA A 46 23.96 -27.54 -6.06
N LYS A 47 23.96 -28.74 -5.47
CA LYS A 47 22.74 -29.54 -5.28
C LYS A 47 21.76 -28.89 -4.31
N GLN A 48 22.27 -28.29 -3.24
CA GLN A 48 21.47 -27.59 -2.23
C GLN A 48 20.77 -26.37 -2.82
N LEU A 49 21.38 -25.63 -3.76
CA LEU A 49 20.70 -24.56 -4.49
C LEU A 49 19.39 -25.05 -5.12
N ILE A 50 19.44 -26.18 -5.83
CA ILE A 50 18.27 -26.77 -6.49
C ILE A 50 17.26 -27.34 -5.49
N ASP A 51 17.73 -27.95 -4.39
CA ASP A 51 16.84 -28.42 -3.32
C ASP A 51 16.08 -27.27 -2.67
N THR A 52 16.77 -26.19 -2.32
CA THR A 52 16.13 -24.98 -1.77
C THR A 52 15.16 -24.37 -2.77
N THR A 53 15.48 -24.33 -4.06
CA THR A 53 14.54 -23.91 -5.11
C THR A 53 13.28 -24.76 -5.11
N ASN A 54 13.40 -26.08 -5.12
CA ASN A 54 12.26 -27.00 -5.10
C ASN A 54 11.45 -26.90 -3.80
N ILE A 55 12.11 -26.69 -2.66
CA ILE A 55 11.42 -26.44 -1.38
C ILE A 55 10.57 -25.18 -1.52
N ILE A 56 11.14 -24.06 -1.96
CA ILE A 56 10.39 -22.80 -2.10
C ILE A 56 9.23 -22.96 -3.09
N ILE A 57 9.45 -23.63 -4.23
CA ILE A 57 8.40 -23.92 -5.22
C ILE A 57 7.28 -24.80 -4.61
N ALA A 58 7.61 -25.78 -3.77
CA ALA A 58 6.59 -26.63 -3.14
C ALA A 58 5.64 -25.87 -2.18
N TYR A 59 6.03 -24.66 -1.74
CA TYR A 59 5.14 -23.76 -0.98
C TYR A 59 4.43 -22.74 -1.87
N PHE A 60 4.62 -22.78 -3.20
CA PHE A 60 4.01 -21.86 -4.15
C PHE A 60 2.48 -21.93 -4.12
N ASP A 61 1.89 -23.13 -4.16
CA ASP A 61 0.45 -23.33 -3.98
C ASP A 61 -0.05 -22.77 -2.64
N SER A 62 0.80 -22.77 -1.62
CA SER A 62 0.48 -22.19 -0.32
C SER A 62 0.42 -20.66 -0.37
N PHE A 63 1.13 -19.99 -1.28
CA PHE A 63 0.98 -18.54 -1.48
C PHE A 63 -0.40 -18.20 -2.07
N ASP A 64 -0.95 -19.02 -2.98
CA ASP A 64 -2.33 -18.87 -3.44
C ASP A 64 -3.34 -19.03 -2.28
N SER A 65 -3.03 -19.92 -1.33
CA SER A 65 -3.84 -20.06 -0.11
C SER A 65 -3.81 -18.81 0.79
N LEU A 66 -2.74 -18.01 0.76
CA LEU A 66 -2.69 -16.73 1.50
C LEU A 66 -3.76 -15.77 1.00
N GLN A 67 -3.95 -15.69 -0.31
CA GLN A 67 -5.02 -14.85 -0.86
C GLN A 67 -6.37 -15.32 -0.31
N THR A 68 -6.67 -16.62 -0.39
CA THR A 68 -7.93 -17.17 0.14
C THR A 68 -8.09 -16.91 1.65
N GLN A 69 -6.99 -16.92 2.41
CA GLN A 69 -7.00 -16.68 3.86
C GLN A 69 -7.24 -15.22 4.23
N TYR A 70 -6.59 -14.27 3.55
CA TYR A 70 -6.63 -12.85 3.93
C TYR A 70 -7.60 -12.00 3.09
N GLN A 71 -8.03 -12.47 1.91
CA GLN A 71 -9.02 -11.77 1.09
C GLN A 71 -10.30 -11.44 1.86
N PRO A 72 -10.91 -12.35 2.67
CA PRO A 72 -12.08 -11.99 3.47
C PRO A 72 -11.82 -10.87 4.47
N THR A 73 -10.59 -10.75 4.99
CA THR A 73 -10.21 -9.64 5.87
C THR A 73 -10.17 -8.32 5.11
N PHE A 74 -9.53 -8.31 3.94
CA PHE A 74 -9.47 -7.11 3.11
C PHE A 74 -10.84 -6.70 2.57
N ASP A 75 -11.68 -7.67 2.16
CA ASP A 75 -13.04 -7.42 1.70
C ASP A 75 -13.90 -6.84 2.82
N ALA A 76 -13.89 -7.43 4.02
CA ALA A 76 -14.64 -6.92 5.15
C ALA A 76 -14.24 -5.48 5.53
N ILE A 77 -12.95 -5.15 5.50
CA ILE A 77 -12.45 -3.80 5.75
C ILE A 77 -12.80 -2.85 4.60
N SER A 78 -12.75 -3.32 3.35
CA SER A 78 -13.11 -2.53 2.16
C SER A 78 -14.59 -2.19 2.13
N ASP A 79 -15.46 -3.17 2.39
CA ASP A 79 -16.91 -3.01 2.46
C ASP A 79 -17.30 -2.04 3.58
N ALA A 80 -16.64 -2.17 4.74
CA ALA A 80 -16.77 -1.27 5.87
C ALA A 80 -16.19 0.14 5.62
N GLY A 81 -15.35 0.30 4.58
CA GLY A 81 -14.64 1.52 4.26
C GLY A 81 -15.58 2.70 3.96
N ASN A 82 -16.71 2.43 3.31
CA ASN A 82 -17.72 3.47 3.04
C ASN A 82 -18.43 3.91 4.31
N ASP A 83 -18.79 2.98 5.20
CA ASP A 83 -19.49 3.28 6.45
C ASP A 83 -18.60 4.15 7.36
N ILE A 84 -17.33 3.79 7.51
CA ILE A 84 -16.38 4.58 8.32
C ILE A 84 -16.01 5.90 7.65
N GLY A 85 -15.95 5.93 6.31
CA GLY A 85 -15.73 7.15 5.53
C GLY A 85 -16.86 8.16 5.73
N ASN A 86 -18.11 7.70 5.63
CA ASN A 86 -19.31 8.51 5.85
C ASN A 86 -19.41 9.00 7.31
N ALA A 87 -19.11 8.12 8.29
CA ALA A 87 -19.09 8.48 9.70
C ALA A 87 -18.02 9.54 10.01
N THR A 88 -16.81 9.35 9.49
CA THR A 88 -15.71 10.31 9.63
C THR A 88 -16.05 11.63 8.95
N SER A 89 -16.63 11.60 7.74
CA SER A 89 -17.06 12.80 7.01
C SER A 89 -18.00 13.66 7.83
N LEU A 90 -19.10 13.10 8.37
CA LEU A 90 -20.02 13.84 9.21
C LEU A 90 -19.32 14.45 10.44
N VAL A 91 -18.52 13.66 11.15
CA VAL A 91 -17.82 14.11 12.35
C VAL A 91 -16.86 15.26 12.05
N ILE A 92 -16.13 15.18 10.94
CA ILE A 92 -15.21 16.25 10.49
C ILE A 92 -15.98 17.48 10.03
N THR A 93 -17.10 17.32 9.30
CA THR A 93 -17.96 18.45 8.91
C THR A 93 -18.46 19.21 10.14
N LEU A 94 -19.02 18.50 11.13
CA LEU A 94 -19.50 19.14 12.37
C LEU A 94 -18.37 19.82 13.15
N ALA A 95 -17.18 19.20 13.20
CA ALA A 95 -16.00 19.81 13.81
C ALA A 95 -15.57 21.09 13.10
N ALA A 96 -15.55 21.08 11.75
CA ALA A 96 -15.19 22.23 10.94
C ALA A 96 -16.19 23.39 11.08
N LEU A 97 -17.49 23.10 11.02
CA LEU A 97 -18.54 24.11 11.21
C LEU A 97 -18.49 24.76 12.59
N ALA A 98 -18.31 23.96 13.65
CA ALA A 98 -18.14 24.46 15.00
C ALA A 98 -16.88 25.34 15.12
N GLN A 99 -15.79 24.93 14.48
CA GLN A 99 -14.54 25.68 14.49
C GLN A 99 -14.67 27.03 13.75
N GLU A 100 -15.35 27.04 12.61
CA GLU A 100 -15.61 28.25 11.83
C GLU A 100 -16.49 29.24 12.61
N ASP A 101 -17.58 28.76 13.20
CA ASP A 101 -18.47 29.58 14.03
C ASP A 101 -17.77 30.11 15.30
N ALA A 102 -16.82 29.35 15.86
CA ALA A 102 -16.08 29.79 17.04
C ALA A 102 -15.11 30.95 16.74
N GLN A 103 -14.70 31.15 15.47
CA GLN A 103 -13.82 32.25 15.03
C GLN A 103 -12.55 32.41 15.88
N GLY A 104 -11.93 31.28 16.27
CA GLY A 104 -10.73 31.25 17.11
C GLY A 104 -10.96 31.43 18.61
N ALA A 105 -12.21 31.54 19.07
CA ALA A 105 -12.56 31.55 20.49
C ALA A 105 -12.72 30.13 21.07
N THR A 106 -12.71 30.03 22.40
CA THR A 106 -13.11 28.79 23.09
C THR A 106 -14.63 28.73 23.17
N LYS A 107 -15.25 27.68 22.64
CA LYS A 107 -16.72 27.51 22.63
C LYS A 107 -17.11 26.03 22.65
N GLU A 108 -18.25 25.75 23.28
CA GLU A 108 -18.84 24.41 23.37
C GLU A 108 -20.13 24.35 22.54
N TYR A 109 -20.31 23.25 21.82
CA TYR A 109 -21.45 23.01 20.95
C TYR A 109 -22.10 21.69 21.30
N ASN A 110 -23.31 21.78 21.84
CA ASN A 110 -24.16 20.62 22.08
C ASN A 110 -24.89 20.18 20.80
N ALA A 111 -25.60 19.05 20.87
CA ALA A 111 -26.34 18.47 19.76
C ALA A 111 -27.23 19.47 18.98
N ALA A 112 -28.02 20.29 19.69
CA ALA A 112 -28.92 21.26 19.06
C ALA A 112 -28.16 22.38 18.32
N ALA A 113 -27.06 22.86 18.89
CA ALA A 113 -26.21 23.86 18.23
C ALA A 113 -25.54 23.27 16.98
N LEU A 114 -25.09 22.02 17.04
CA LEU A 114 -24.48 21.32 15.90
C LEU A 114 -25.49 21.09 14.76
N GLU A 115 -26.72 20.68 15.09
CA GLU A 115 -27.81 20.53 14.10
C GLU A 115 -28.15 21.86 13.43
N GLN A 116 -28.14 22.96 14.18
CA GLN A 116 -28.40 24.28 13.63
C GLN A 116 -27.27 24.73 12.70
N LEU A 117 -26.00 24.57 13.10
CA LEU A 117 -24.85 24.89 12.25
C LEU A 117 -24.86 24.10 10.95
N LEU A 118 -25.16 22.80 11.02
CA LEU A 118 -25.28 21.95 9.84
C LEU A 118 -26.38 22.47 8.91
N LYS A 119 -27.57 22.75 9.46
CA LYS A 119 -28.70 23.28 8.69
C LYS A 119 -28.38 24.61 8.02
N ASP A 120 -27.69 25.51 8.72
CA ASP A 120 -27.29 26.81 8.18
C ASP A 120 -26.30 26.66 7.03
N SER A 121 -25.35 25.72 7.14
CA SER A 121 -24.38 25.42 6.08
C SER A 121 -24.99 24.79 4.82
N GLU A 122 -26.08 24.04 4.99
CA GLU A 122 -26.81 23.33 3.94
C GLU A 122 -27.94 24.18 3.33
N THR A 123 -28.11 25.44 3.78
CA THR A 123 -29.14 26.34 3.26
C THR A 123 -28.53 27.35 2.28
N TYR A 124 -28.89 27.24 1.00
CA TYR A 124 -28.44 28.14 -0.06
C TYR A 124 -29.62 28.80 -0.78
N ASP A 125 -29.59 30.12 -0.94
CA ASP A 125 -30.68 30.92 -1.53
C ASP A 125 -32.06 30.65 -0.91
N GLY A 126 -32.10 30.33 0.39
CA GLY A 126 -33.32 30.02 1.14
C GLY A 126 -33.86 28.60 0.93
N TYR A 127 -33.14 27.75 0.20
CA TYR A 127 -33.45 26.34 0.00
C TYR A 127 -32.50 25.46 0.82
N TYR A 128 -33.07 24.46 1.49
CA TYR A 128 -32.34 23.51 2.32
C TYR A 128 -31.98 22.26 1.50
N TYR A 129 -30.68 21.97 1.38
CA TYR A 129 -30.12 20.82 0.66
C TYR A 129 -29.34 19.93 1.64
N PRO A 130 -30.04 19.05 2.37
CA PRO A 130 -29.42 18.23 3.40
C PRO A 130 -28.48 17.17 2.82
N ASP A 131 -27.20 17.20 3.19
CA ASP A 131 -26.27 16.09 2.97
C ASP A 131 -26.50 15.01 4.04
N TYR A 132 -26.93 15.41 5.24
CA TYR A 132 -27.16 14.51 6.37
C TYR A 132 -28.51 14.74 7.03
N LYS A 133 -29.11 13.66 7.49
CA LYS A 133 -30.25 13.71 8.40
C LYS A 133 -29.89 13.09 9.73
N LEU A 134 -29.86 13.93 10.77
CA LEU A 134 -29.45 13.55 12.12
C LEU A 134 -30.66 13.16 12.97
N SER A 135 -30.48 12.19 13.86
CA SER A 135 -31.44 11.83 14.90
C SER A 135 -30.70 11.29 16.12
N ASN A 136 -31.35 11.30 17.30
CA ASN A 136 -30.76 10.83 18.56
C ASN A 136 -29.36 11.41 18.83
N ASN A 137 -29.16 12.68 18.49
CA ASN A 137 -27.86 13.34 18.57
C ASN A 137 -27.51 13.68 20.01
N ASN A 138 -26.36 13.15 20.44
CA ASN A 138 -25.72 13.40 21.73
C ASN A 138 -24.24 13.79 21.52
N LEU A 139 -23.87 14.28 20.33
CA LEU A 139 -22.52 14.78 20.09
C LEU A 139 -22.28 16.08 20.87
N ASN A 140 -21.05 16.23 21.34
CA ASN A 140 -20.52 17.46 21.89
C ASN A 140 -19.20 17.80 21.19
N VAL A 141 -19.08 19.05 20.75
CA VAL A 141 -17.85 19.60 20.16
C VAL A 141 -17.32 20.73 21.03
N SER A 142 -16.11 20.55 21.53
CA SER A 142 -15.36 21.57 22.27
C SER A 142 -14.32 22.18 21.34
N VAL A 143 -14.43 23.48 21.09
CA VAL A 143 -13.48 24.25 20.29
C VAL A 143 -12.59 25.08 21.20
N LYS A 144 -11.30 25.06 20.90
CA LYS A 144 -10.25 25.93 21.44
C LYS A 144 -9.49 26.58 20.28
N PRO A 145 -8.71 27.65 20.52
CA PRO A 145 -8.00 28.36 19.47
C PRO A 145 -7.04 27.50 18.63
N ASP A 146 -6.60 26.35 19.13
CA ASP A 146 -5.62 25.45 18.48
C ASP A 146 -6.12 24.01 18.32
N SER A 147 -7.36 23.73 18.74
CA SER A 147 -7.86 22.35 18.78
C SER A 147 -9.38 22.24 18.81
N VAL A 148 -9.88 21.13 18.26
CA VAL A 148 -11.29 20.73 18.31
C VAL A 148 -11.36 19.32 18.91
N THR A 149 -12.22 19.13 19.90
CA THR A 149 -12.49 17.81 20.51
C THR A 149 -13.94 17.43 20.27
N VAL A 150 -14.16 16.23 19.72
CA VAL A 150 -15.50 15.67 19.48
C VAL A 150 -15.70 14.42 20.32
N THR A 151 -16.86 14.32 20.96
CA THR A 151 -17.29 13.17 21.77
C THR A 151 -18.79 12.94 21.63
N GLY A 152 -19.26 11.72 21.94
CA GLY A 152 -20.68 11.42 22.02
C GLY A 152 -21.15 10.49 20.90
N SER A 153 -22.43 10.57 20.53
CA SER A 153 -23.01 9.70 19.50
C SER A 153 -24.13 10.39 18.73
N VAL A 154 -24.42 9.90 17.52
CA VAL A 154 -25.52 10.38 16.67
C VAL A 154 -25.98 9.26 15.75
N ASN A 155 -27.27 9.23 15.40
CA ASN A 155 -27.75 8.46 14.28
C ASN A 155 -27.81 9.36 13.04
N ALA A 156 -27.23 8.90 11.94
CA ALA A 156 -27.21 9.65 10.69
C ALA A 156 -27.76 8.82 9.53
N GLN A 157 -28.53 9.48 8.67
CA GLN A 157 -28.79 9.02 7.31
C GLN A 157 -28.06 9.95 6.33
N TYR A 158 -27.39 9.37 5.34
CA TYR A 158 -26.65 10.11 4.32
C TYR A 158 -27.52 10.31 3.08
N TRP A 159 -27.50 11.50 2.50
CA TRP A 159 -28.18 11.78 1.26
C TRP A 159 -27.67 10.86 0.14
N LYS A 160 -28.57 10.33 -0.68
CA LYS A 160 -28.25 9.41 -1.78
C LYS A 160 -28.71 9.92 -3.13
N ASP A 161 -29.90 10.49 -3.18
CA ASP A 161 -30.54 10.88 -4.43
C ASP A 161 -31.64 11.92 -4.19
N TYR A 162 -32.09 12.57 -5.25
CA TYR A 162 -33.23 13.48 -5.25
C TYR A 162 -34.23 13.04 -6.31
N VAL A 163 -35.45 12.74 -5.89
CA VAL A 163 -36.52 12.37 -6.83
C VAL A 163 -37.47 13.54 -7.02
N TRP A 164 -37.52 14.04 -8.25
CA TRP A 164 -38.51 15.03 -8.67
C TRP A 164 -39.81 14.35 -9.10
N ASN A 165 -40.90 14.69 -8.43
CA ASN A 165 -42.24 14.30 -8.86
C ASN A 165 -42.85 15.41 -9.73
N SER A 166 -42.84 15.18 -11.04
CA SER A 166 -43.38 16.12 -12.04
C SER A 166 -44.89 16.30 -11.95
N GLN A 167 -45.64 15.37 -11.34
CA GLN A 167 -47.09 15.43 -11.22
C GLN A 167 -47.51 16.35 -10.06
N THR A 168 -46.75 16.34 -8.97
CA THR A 168 -47.01 17.19 -7.80
C THR A 168 -46.16 18.46 -7.80
N SER A 169 -45.20 18.59 -8.72
CA SER A 169 -44.17 19.65 -8.72
C SER A 169 -43.46 19.76 -7.36
N THR A 170 -43.24 18.62 -6.73
CA THR A 170 -42.49 18.51 -5.48
C THR A 170 -41.33 17.56 -5.70
N GLY A 171 -40.20 17.82 -5.04
CA GLY A 171 -39.13 16.85 -4.98
C GLY A 171 -38.87 16.40 -3.55
N GLN A 172 -38.24 15.25 -3.45
CA GLN A 172 -37.97 14.60 -2.19
C GLN A 172 -36.55 14.04 -2.19
N ASP A 173 -35.79 14.40 -1.15
CA ASP A 173 -34.50 13.79 -0.87
C ASP A 173 -34.66 12.35 -0.40
N ILE A 174 -33.87 11.47 -1.00
CA ILE A 174 -33.74 10.07 -0.61
C ILE A 174 -32.50 9.95 0.24
N PHE A 175 -32.73 9.53 1.48
CA PHE A 175 -31.66 9.20 2.41
C PHE A 175 -31.40 7.71 2.44
N GLY A 176 -30.16 7.38 2.70
CA GLY A 176 -29.71 6.03 2.94
C GLY A 176 -30.18 5.45 4.26
N ASP A 177 -29.46 4.41 4.61
CA ASP A 177 -29.71 3.61 5.78
C ASP A 177 -29.22 4.33 7.04
N ASP A 178 -29.97 4.25 8.15
CA ASP A 178 -29.53 4.75 9.44
C ASP A 178 -28.23 4.05 9.87
N ALA A 179 -27.25 4.84 10.30
CA ALA A 179 -26.04 4.38 10.95
C ALA A 179 -25.89 5.06 12.31
N THR A 180 -25.53 4.30 13.35
CA THR A 180 -25.19 4.87 14.66
C THR A 180 -23.70 5.13 14.71
N ILE A 181 -23.31 6.38 14.89
CA ILE A 181 -21.93 6.82 14.99
C ILE A 181 -21.62 7.13 16.45
N THR A 182 -20.50 6.62 16.94
CA THR A 182 -19.98 6.89 18.28
C THR A 182 -18.57 7.44 18.17
N VAL A 183 -18.31 8.59 18.79
CA VAL A 183 -17.02 9.25 18.79
C VAL A 183 -16.46 9.25 20.21
N SER A 184 -15.29 8.62 20.38
CA SER A 184 -14.55 8.61 21.63
C SER A 184 -13.33 9.51 21.51
N ASN A 185 -13.44 10.71 22.09
CA ASN A 185 -12.35 11.66 22.29
C ASN A 185 -11.54 11.97 21.02
N LEU A 186 -12.22 12.22 19.90
CA LEU A 186 -11.53 12.66 18.69
C LEU A 186 -10.98 14.06 18.94
N LYS A 187 -9.65 14.20 19.01
CA LYS A 187 -8.99 15.50 19.19
C LYS A 187 -8.14 15.84 17.97
N LEU A 188 -8.54 16.90 17.30
CA LEU A 188 -7.87 17.51 16.16
C LEU A 188 -7.12 18.75 16.66
N GLU A 189 -5.82 18.82 16.40
CA GLU A 189 -4.97 19.98 16.68
C GLU A 189 -4.54 20.58 15.35
N ALA A 190 -4.68 21.90 15.22
CA ALA A 190 -4.30 22.63 14.02
C ALA A 190 -3.81 24.03 14.42
N PRO A 191 -2.75 24.56 13.79
CA PRO A 191 -2.19 25.84 14.16
C PRO A 191 -2.99 26.92 13.42
N PHE A 192 -3.98 27.50 14.09
CA PHE A 192 -4.64 28.72 13.64
C PHE A 192 -3.84 29.96 14.06
N THR A 193 -2.51 29.88 13.97
CA THR A 193 -1.60 30.94 14.42
C THR A 193 -1.31 31.93 13.31
N ALA A 194 -1.12 33.21 13.68
CA ALA A 194 -0.72 34.26 12.77
C ALA A 194 0.64 33.98 12.09
N SER A 195 0.73 34.31 10.79
CA SER A 195 1.94 34.34 9.95
C SER A 195 3.01 33.26 10.19
N ALA A 196 2.64 31.99 10.01
CA ALA A 196 3.59 30.89 9.92
C ALA A 196 3.86 30.52 8.45
N LYS A 197 5.07 30.02 8.16
CA LYS A 197 5.36 29.36 6.88
C LYS A 197 5.01 27.87 6.91
N THR A 198 4.82 27.30 8.10
CA THR A 198 4.63 25.86 8.30
C THR A 198 3.45 25.64 9.22
N TYR A 199 2.51 24.80 8.79
CA TYR A 199 1.29 24.45 9.50
C TYR A 199 1.33 22.97 9.87
N ASN A 200 1.26 22.66 11.17
CA ASN A 200 1.29 21.30 11.71
C ASN A 200 -0.06 20.89 12.25
N PHE A 201 -0.62 19.81 11.71
CA PHE A 201 -1.88 19.22 12.13
C PHE A 201 -1.59 17.94 12.89
N LYS A 202 -2.46 17.62 13.86
CA LYS A 202 -2.36 16.38 14.61
C LYS A 202 -3.73 15.81 14.96
N ILE A 203 -3.87 14.50 14.83
CA ILE A 203 -4.93 13.69 15.44
C ILE A 203 -4.31 13.02 16.66
N THR A 204 -4.88 13.26 17.84
CA THR A 204 -4.29 12.77 19.09
C THR A 204 -4.57 11.28 19.29
N ALA A 205 -3.61 10.57 19.88
CA ALA A 205 -3.78 9.18 20.30
C ALA A 205 -5.03 8.98 21.17
N GLY A 206 -5.68 7.82 21.01
CA GLY A 206 -6.92 7.46 21.69
C GLY A 206 -8.19 7.88 20.94
N SER A 207 -8.08 8.74 19.93
CA SER A 207 -9.21 9.12 19.07
C SER A 207 -9.81 7.88 18.40
N THR A 208 -11.11 7.66 18.57
CA THR A 208 -11.83 6.53 17.94
C THR A 208 -13.17 6.98 17.38
N ILE A 209 -13.46 6.56 16.15
CA ILE A 209 -14.78 6.67 15.53
C ILE A 209 -15.29 5.25 15.29
N THR A 210 -16.47 4.95 15.81
CA THR A 210 -17.15 3.67 15.58
C THR A 210 -18.46 3.96 14.86
N THR A 211 -18.80 3.13 13.89
CA THR A 211 -20.09 3.15 13.21
C THR A 211 -20.71 1.77 13.24
N LYS A 212 -22.02 1.74 13.41
CA LYS A 212 -22.82 0.52 13.34
C LYS A 212 -23.81 0.66 12.19
N ASN A 213 -23.64 -0.17 11.17
CA ASN A 213 -24.48 -0.14 9.97
C ASN A 213 -25.78 -0.94 10.16
N LYS A 214 -26.65 -0.96 9.13
CA LYS A 214 -27.97 -1.61 9.19
C LYS A 214 -27.96 -3.12 9.43
N VAL A 215 -26.85 -3.81 9.16
CA VAL A 215 -26.70 -5.23 9.51
C VAL A 215 -26.17 -5.45 10.93
N ASN A 216 -26.11 -4.38 11.74
CA ASN A 216 -25.64 -4.37 13.12
C ASN A 216 -24.16 -4.76 13.28
N GLU A 217 -23.35 -4.56 12.24
CA GLU A 217 -21.91 -4.83 12.29
C GLU A 217 -21.16 -3.56 12.71
N ASP A 218 -20.36 -3.69 13.78
CA ASP A 218 -19.54 -2.58 14.28
C ASP A 218 -18.25 -2.47 13.45
N VAL A 219 -17.97 -1.25 13.00
CA VAL A 219 -16.74 -0.87 12.31
C VAL A 219 -16.11 0.26 13.11
N SER A 220 -14.81 0.16 13.39
CA SER A 220 -14.09 1.21 14.13
C SER A 220 -12.78 1.61 13.48
N LEU A 221 -12.51 2.91 13.49
CA LEU A 221 -11.22 3.53 13.19
C LEU A 221 -10.63 4.10 14.49
N THR A 222 -9.48 3.59 14.91
CA THR A 222 -8.79 4.01 16.13
C THR A 222 -7.37 4.48 15.85
N PHE A 223 -7.01 5.63 16.40
CA PHE A 223 -5.64 6.16 16.37
C PHE A 223 -4.93 5.74 17.67
N LYS A 224 -4.14 4.66 17.67
CA LYS A 224 -3.40 4.22 18.87
C LYS A 224 -2.18 5.10 19.18
N SER A 225 -1.77 5.94 18.24
CA SER A 225 -0.69 6.93 18.41
C SER A 225 -1.06 8.23 17.70
N ASP A 226 -0.34 9.30 18.05
CA ASP A 226 -0.51 10.59 17.37
C ASP A 226 -0.23 10.42 15.86
N SER A 227 -1.13 10.96 15.05
CA SER A 227 -0.96 11.08 13.60
C SER A 227 -0.83 12.54 13.22
N THR A 228 0.10 12.85 12.32
CA THR A 228 0.48 14.23 12.04
C THR A 228 0.39 14.55 10.55
N ALA A 229 0.12 15.79 10.21
CA ALA A 229 0.32 16.34 8.88
C ALA A 229 1.02 17.69 8.95
N GLN A 230 1.69 18.08 7.88
CA GLN A 230 2.40 19.35 7.77
C GLN A 230 2.21 19.92 6.36
N LEU A 231 1.98 21.23 6.28
CA LEU A 231 2.02 21.99 5.04
C LEU A 231 3.03 23.13 5.21
N ALA A 232 3.96 23.30 4.28
CA ALA A 232 4.86 24.44 4.28
C ALA A 232 4.69 25.29 3.01
N TYR A 233 4.57 26.59 3.19
CA TYR A 233 4.37 27.59 2.15
C TYR A 233 5.56 28.55 2.09
N LYS A 234 5.76 29.14 0.91
CA LYS A 234 6.79 30.15 0.69
C LYS A 234 6.60 31.41 1.54
N ASN A 235 5.33 31.84 1.65
CA ASN A 235 4.91 33.09 2.27
C ASN A 235 4.29 32.82 3.65
N SER A 236 4.51 33.74 4.59
CA SER A 236 3.97 33.70 5.95
C SER A 236 2.57 34.32 6.04
N ALA A 237 1.65 33.93 5.14
CA ALA A 237 0.24 34.30 5.24
C ALA A 237 -0.49 33.26 6.11
N PRO A 238 -1.48 33.64 6.94
CA PRO A 238 -2.34 32.69 7.65
C PRO A 238 -2.94 31.64 6.69
N LEU A 239 -3.24 30.44 7.19
CA LEU A 239 -3.68 29.30 6.36
C LEU A 239 -4.93 29.65 5.54
N GLU A 240 -5.90 30.31 6.16
CA GLU A 240 -7.15 30.79 5.55
C GLU A 240 -6.92 31.82 4.43
N ASN A 241 -5.75 32.46 4.41
CA ASN A 241 -5.37 33.47 3.42
C ASN A 241 -4.40 32.93 2.35
N GLN A 242 -4.11 31.63 2.32
CA GLN A 242 -3.23 31.05 1.30
C GLN A 242 -3.90 30.97 -0.08
N GLY A 243 -5.24 31.04 -0.16
CA GLY A 243 -5.99 31.00 -1.42
C GLY A 243 -5.64 29.78 -2.27
N ASN A 244 -5.34 30.00 -3.56
CA ASN A 244 -4.93 28.94 -4.50
C ASN A 244 -3.41 28.66 -4.50
N THR A 245 -2.67 29.15 -3.50
CA THR A 245 -1.22 28.91 -3.43
C THR A 245 -0.94 27.45 -3.14
N THR A 246 -0.14 26.79 -3.97
CA THR A 246 0.33 25.43 -3.70
C THR A 246 1.46 25.47 -2.65
N PRO A 247 1.42 24.61 -1.62
CA PRO A 247 2.51 24.51 -0.66
C PRO A 247 3.81 24.06 -1.33
N GLU A 248 4.96 24.52 -0.82
CA GLU A 248 6.29 24.07 -1.25
C GLU A 248 6.56 22.62 -0.83
N THR A 249 6.05 22.23 0.34
CA THR A 249 6.11 20.84 0.82
C THR A 249 4.83 20.46 1.56
N ALA A 250 4.48 19.19 1.51
CA ALA A 250 3.42 18.61 2.31
C ALA A 250 3.88 17.26 2.83
N GLU A 251 3.65 16.98 4.11
CA GLU A 251 4.00 15.72 4.72
C GLU A 251 2.85 15.21 5.56
N PHE A 252 2.67 13.91 5.63
CA PHE A 252 1.77 13.31 6.62
C PHE A 252 2.33 12.00 7.14
N LYS A 253 1.91 11.63 8.34
CA LYS A 253 2.25 10.38 9.00
C LYS A 253 1.11 9.93 9.89
N PHE A 254 0.43 8.88 9.45
CA PHE A 254 -0.46 8.08 10.29
C PHE A 254 0.37 7.02 11.00
N SER A 255 0.27 6.96 12.33
CA SER A 255 1.03 6.01 13.15
C SER A 255 0.09 5.14 13.97
N ASN A 256 0.25 3.83 13.88
CA ASN A 256 -0.55 2.83 14.62
C ASN A 256 -2.08 3.08 14.52
N VAL A 257 -2.57 3.24 13.30
CA VAL A 257 -4.01 3.37 13.01
C VAL A 257 -4.60 1.98 12.83
N VAL A 258 -5.73 1.71 13.50
CA VAL A 258 -6.39 0.41 13.46
C VAL A 258 -7.79 0.54 12.89
N LEU A 259 -8.06 -0.28 11.89
CA LEU A 259 -9.37 -0.50 11.31
C LEU A 259 -9.84 -1.88 11.75
N LYS A 260 -11.00 -1.92 12.39
CA LYS A 260 -11.64 -3.16 12.80
C LYS A 260 -13.01 -3.25 12.16
N ALA A 261 -13.32 -4.41 11.59
CA ALA A 261 -14.66 -4.75 11.10
C ALA A 261 -14.91 -6.21 11.45
N LYS A 262 -16.07 -6.55 12.03
CA LYS A 262 -16.39 -7.92 12.47
C LYS A 262 -15.29 -8.49 13.39
N ASP A 263 -14.77 -9.66 13.04
CA ASP A 263 -13.69 -10.38 13.72
C ASP A 263 -12.31 -10.17 13.07
N VAL A 264 -12.18 -9.19 12.17
CA VAL A 264 -10.93 -8.91 11.46
C VAL A 264 -10.36 -7.54 11.83
N GLU A 265 -9.03 -7.44 11.82
CA GLU A 265 -8.30 -6.22 12.16
C GLU A 265 -7.20 -5.96 11.13
N LEU A 266 -7.14 -4.71 10.67
CA LEU A 266 -6.02 -4.18 9.90
C LEU A 266 -5.36 -3.07 10.71
N GLU A 267 -4.07 -3.25 11.03
CA GLU A 267 -3.27 -2.24 11.71
C GLU A 267 -2.27 -1.64 10.73
N LEU A 268 -2.41 -0.34 10.49
CA LEU A 268 -1.44 0.50 9.81
C LEU A 268 -0.43 1.00 10.85
N THR A 269 0.68 0.29 11.01
CA THR A 269 1.77 0.71 11.88
C THR A 269 2.34 2.06 11.42
N GLU A 270 2.46 2.26 10.12
CA GLU A 270 2.86 3.56 9.54
C GLU A 270 2.28 3.72 8.13
N LEU A 271 1.59 4.82 7.87
CA LEU A 271 1.33 5.31 6.51
C LEU A 271 1.80 6.76 6.46
N SER A 272 2.89 7.02 5.76
CA SER A 272 3.48 8.35 5.68
C SER A 272 3.89 8.72 4.27
N SER A 273 3.82 10.01 3.94
CA SER A 273 4.29 10.52 2.67
C SER A 273 4.93 11.89 2.86
N LYS A 274 5.90 12.19 1.99
CA LYS A 274 6.46 13.53 1.82
C LYS A 274 6.32 13.94 0.38
N ALA A 275 5.83 15.13 0.14
CA ALA A 275 5.60 15.70 -1.16
C ALA A 275 6.32 17.04 -1.29
N LYS A 276 6.74 17.36 -2.51
CA LYS A 276 7.43 18.61 -2.85
C LYS A 276 6.80 19.24 -4.06
N GLN A 277 6.74 20.56 -4.07
CA GLN A 277 6.41 21.34 -5.25
C GLN A 277 7.52 21.20 -6.30
N ILE A 278 7.10 21.00 -7.54
CA ILE A 278 7.96 20.86 -8.72
C ILE A 278 7.42 21.76 -9.81
N GLN A 279 8.31 22.27 -10.65
CA GLN A 279 7.96 22.93 -11.89
C GLN A 279 8.08 21.95 -13.06
N PHE A 280 6.97 21.67 -13.72
CA PHE A 280 6.95 20.92 -14.97
C PHE A 280 6.89 21.86 -16.16
N LYS A 281 7.69 21.58 -17.18
CA LYS A 281 7.66 22.31 -18.45
C LYS A 281 7.16 21.39 -19.55
N ASN A 282 6.16 21.84 -20.29
CA ASN A 282 5.63 21.15 -21.47
C ASN A 282 5.47 22.16 -22.62
N GLY A 283 6.39 22.10 -23.58
CA GLY A 283 6.54 23.09 -24.64
C GLY A 283 6.86 24.47 -24.06
N ALA A 284 5.96 25.43 -24.30
CA ALA A 284 6.07 26.79 -23.77
C ALA A 284 5.44 26.96 -22.38
N ASN A 285 4.68 25.98 -21.89
CA ASN A 285 3.96 26.07 -20.63
C ASN A 285 4.85 25.59 -19.48
N THR A 286 4.81 26.29 -18.34
CA THR A 286 5.43 25.87 -17.09
C THR A 286 4.40 25.94 -15.98
N GLU A 287 4.18 24.83 -15.30
CA GLU A 287 3.19 24.68 -14.25
C GLU A 287 3.86 24.17 -12.97
N SER A 288 3.31 24.55 -11.81
CA SER A 288 3.79 24.06 -10.52
C SER A 288 2.81 23.05 -9.96
N GLU A 289 3.31 21.89 -9.56
CA GLU A 289 2.52 20.80 -8.99
C GLU A 289 3.23 20.23 -7.77
N ILE A 290 2.47 19.80 -6.76
CA ILE A 290 3.03 19.08 -5.63
C ILE A 290 2.94 17.57 -5.90
N ILE A 291 4.09 16.89 -5.91
CA ILE A 291 4.12 15.43 -6.13
C ILE A 291 4.67 14.71 -4.90
N PRO A 292 4.18 13.49 -4.60
CA PRO A 292 4.82 12.61 -3.63
C PRO A 292 6.26 12.31 -4.04
N SER A 293 7.19 12.56 -3.13
CA SER A 293 8.62 12.25 -3.25
C SER A 293 9.04 11.03 -2.42
N GLU A 294 8.27 10.70 -1.39
CA GLU A 294 8.45 9.52 -0.55
C GLU A 294 7.08 9.04 -0.09
N LEU A 295 6.87 7.73 -0.06
CA LEU A 295 5.69 7.08 0.48
C LEU A 295 6.14 5.83 1.23
N ILE A 296 5.68 5.66 2.46
CA ILE A 296 5.92 4.51 3.32
C ILE A 296 4.56 3.95 3.72
N PHE A 297 4.42 2.64 3.59
CA PHE A 297 3.26 1.86 4.01
C PHE A 297 3.74 0.65 4.81
N LYS A 298 3.42 0.62 6.10
CA LYS A 298 3.67 -0.49 7.00
C LYS A 298 2.37 -0.88 7.65
N GLY A 299 2.00 -2.15 7.51
CA GLY A 299 0.81 -2.65 8.16
C GLY A 299 0.80 -4.15 8.33
N LYS A 300 -0.15 -4.62 9.12
CA LYS A 300 -0.44 -6.03 9.34
C LYS A 300 -1.94 -6.28 9.22
N ALA A 301 -2.30 -7.33 8.49
CA ALA A 301 -3.64 -7.89 8.48
C ALA A 301 -3.67 -9.06 9.48
N ILE A 302 -4.66 -9.05 10.36
CA ILE A 302 -4.84 -10.06 11.41
C ILE A 302 -6.10 -10.85 11.09
N ALA A 303 -5.95 -12.16 10.92
CA ALA A 303 -7.05 -13.11 10.68
C ALA A 303 -6.92 -14.29 11.65
N GLY A 304 -7.71 -14.28 12.72
CA GLY A 304 -7.58 -15.27 13.79
C GLY A 304 -6.26 -15.13 14.54
N SER A 305 -5.43 -16.18 14.57
CA SER A 305 -4.10 -16.17 15.19
C SER A 305 -2.95 -15.88 14.22
N GLU A 306 -3.25 -15.67 12.94
CA GLU A 306 -2.27 -15.52 11.87
C GLU A 306 -2.19 -14.06 11.41
N ASN A 307 -0.98 -13.63 11.05
CA ASN A 307 -0.69 -12.27 10.63
C ASN A 307 0.02 -12.25 9.27
N LEU A 308 -0.41 -11.34 8.39
CA LEU A 308 0.30 -10.97 7.17
C LEU A 308 0.83 -9.55 7.32
N ASN A 309 2.15 -9.39 7.25
CA ASN A 309 2.84 -8.11 7.43
C ASN A 309 3.36 -7.60 6.09
N LEU A 310 3.16 -6.32 5.84
CA LEU A 310 3.69 -5.59 4.68
C LEU A 310 4.49 -4.38 5.16
N ASP A 311 5.73 -4.24 4.70
CA ASP A 311 6.53 -3.02 4.79
C ASP A 311 6.93 -2.62 3.37
N ALA A 312 6.41 -1.50 2.88
CA ALA A 312 6.63 -1.01 1.54
C ALA A 312 7.03 0.46 1.57
N SER A 313 7.97 0.83 0.71
CA SER A 313 8.39 2.22 0.53
C SER A 313 8.71 2.50 -0.93
N ILE A 314 8.34 3.67 -1.42
CA ILE A 314 8.85 4.22 -2.68
C ILE A 314 9.43 5.61 -2.42
N LYS A 315 10.57 5.90 -3.04
CA LYS A 315 11.25 7.18 -2.92
C LYS A 315 11.76 7.64 -4.27
N LEU A 316 11.48 8.90 -4.61
CA LEU A 316 12.07 9.59 -5.75
C LEU A 316 13.41 10.20 -5.34
N ASN A 317 14.42 9.99 -6.18
CA ASN A 317 15.78 10.50 -6.02
C ASN A 317 16.12 11.60 -7.04
N ASN A 318 15.16 12.01 -7.87
CA ASN A 318 15.29 13.16 -8.74
C ASN A 318 15.56 14.45 -7.93
N ASP A 319 16.31 15.37 -8.53
CA ASP A 319 16.46 16.72 -8.00
C ASP A 319 15.20 17.53 -8.29
N LEU A 320 14.23 17.43 -7.38
CA LEU A 320 12.91 18.06 -7.52
C LEU A 320 12.95 19.60 -7.40
N SER A 321 14.12 20.21 -7.16
CA SER A 321 14.30 21.67 -7.16
C SER A 321 14.45 22.25 -8.57
N LYS A 322 14.72 21.40 -9.57
CA LYS A 322 14.89 21.79 -10.96
C LYS A 322 13.58 21.65 -11.74
N VAL A 323 13.45 22.45 -12.78
CA VAL A 323 12.37 22.31 -13.76
C VAL A 323 12.51 20.96 -14.48
N ILE A 324 11.46 20.15 -14.45
CA ILE A 324 11.37 18.88 -15.16
C ILE A 324 10.70 19.15 -16.51
N ASP A 325 11.49 19.15 -17.58
CA ASP A 325 10.98 19.37 -18.95
C ASP A 325 10.48 18.04 -19.54
N VAL A 326 9.17 17.89 -19.70
CA VAL A 326 8.50 16.69 -20.23
C VAL A 326 8.07 16.86 -21.69
N SER A 327 8.48 17.95 -22.36
CA SER A 327 8.03 18.29 -23.71
C SER A 327 8.27 17.20 -24.76
N ASN A 328 9.32 16.39 -24.55
CA ASN A 328 9.72 15.31 -25.44
C ASN A 328 9.59 13.93 -24.77
N GLY A 329 8.71 13.81 -23.77
CA GLY A 329 8.61 12.61 -22.95
C GLY A 329 9.80 12.44 -22.01
N GLU A 330 10.10 11.19 -21.67
CA GLU A 330 11.22 10.85 -20.78
C GLU A 330 12.57 10.97 -21.51
N THR A 331 13.59 11.48 -20.82
CA THR A 331 14.93 11.81 -21.29
C THR A 331 15.95 11.52 -20.20
N LEU A 332 17.24 11.56 -20.55
CA LEU A 332 18.33 11.36 -19.58
C LEU A 332 18.30 12.33 -18.38
N THR A 333 17.70 13.52 -18.53
CA THR A 333 17.67 14.54 -17.46
C THR A 333 16.37 14.59 -16.67
N ASN A 334 15.32 13.91 -17.11
CA ASN A 334 13.98 13.96 -16.48
C ASN A 334 13.42 12.57 -16.11
N PHE A 335 14.20 11.50 -16.30
CA PHE A 335 13.75 10.13 -16.06
C PHE A 335 13.39 9.88 -14.61
N ILE A 336 12.48 8.94 -14.35
CA ILE A 336 12.11 8.58 -12.98
C ILE A 336 13.27 7.88 -12.32
N ASN A 337 13.97 8.59 -11.43
CA ASN A 337 14.99 8.03 -10.57
C ASN A 337 14.33 7.65 -9.25
N ALA A 338 14.16 6.36 -8.99
CA ALA A 338 13.40 5.89 -7.85
C ALA A 338 13.96 4.61 -7.24
N ASP A 339 13.76 4.50 -5.93
CA ASP A 339 13.96 3.27 -5.16
C ASP A 339 12.59 2.75 -4.70
N LEU A 340 12.41 1.45 -4.79
CA LEU A 340 11.25 0.70 -4.31
C LEU A 340 11.75 -0.37 -3.34
N ASN A 341 11.14 -0.47 -2.16
CA ASN A 341 11.35 -1.56 -1.23
C ASN A 341 9.99 -2.15 -0.87
N ILE A 342 9.87 -3.47 -0.88
CA ILE A 342 8.68 -4.21 -0.45
C ILE A 342 9.15 -5.40 0.36
N LYS A 343 8.54 -5.62 1.52
CA LYS A 343 8.74 -6.77 2.37
C LYS A 343 7.39 -7.33 2.76
N LEU A 344 7.11 -8.54 2.30
CA LEU A 344 5.94 -9.31 2.69
C LEU A 344 6.38 -10.45 3.60
N SER A 345 5.74 -10.63 4.75
CA SER A 345 6.07 -11.73 5.65
C SER A 345 4.86 -12.22 6.45
N GLY A 346 4.86 -13.50 6.79
CA GLY A 346 3.76 -14.14 7.52
C GLY A 346 4.03 -15.63 7.62
N ASN A 347 2.97 -16.43 7.63
CA ASN A 347 3.07 -17.88 7.67
C ASN A 347 2.34 -18.52 6.47
N VAL A 348 2.89 -19.60 5.93
CA VAL A 348 2.32 -20.41 4.85
C VAL A 348 2.14 -21.86 5.30
N LYS A 349 1.09 -22.53 4.81
CA LYS A 349 0.83 -23.95 5.05
C LYS A 349 1.36 -24.78 3.88
N GLY A 350 2.50 -25.46 4.06
CA GLY A 350 3.04 -26.35 3.03
C GLY A 350 2.13 -27.55 2.75
N GLY A 351 2.42 -28.30 1.68
CA GLY A 351 1.68 -29.51 1.31
C GLY A 351 1.63 -30.61 2.39
N ALA A 352 2.46 -30.51 3.43
CA ALA A 352 2.50 -31.40 4.58
C ALA A 352 2.01 -30.72 5.88
N SER A 353 0.87 -30.02 5.86
CA SER A 353 0.15 -29.44 7.03
C SER A 353 0.91 -28.51 8.00
N ALA A 354 2.23 -28.38 7.86
CA ALA A 354 3.08 -27.60 8.75
C ALA A 354 3.03 -26.12 8.34
N ILE A 355 2.72 -25.28 9.32
CA ILE A 355 2.78 -23.83 9.19
C ILE A 355 4.25 -23.40 9.30
N LYS A 356 4.75 -22.71 8.28
CA LYS A 356 6.13 -22.22 8.22
C LYS A 356 6.17 -20.71 7.99
N PRO A 357 7.10 -19.99 8.64
CA PRO A 357 7.27 -18.57 8.36
C PRO A 357 7.79 -18.38 6.94
N PHE A 358 7.36 -17.32 6.28
CA PHE A 358 7.90 -16.90 4.99
C PHE A 358 8.25 -15.41 4.99
N SER A 359 9.12 -15.03 4.07
CA SER A 359 9.41 -13.63 3.75
C SER A 359 9.75 -13.49 2.27
N VAL A 360 9.29 -12.40 1.68
CA VAL A 360 9.69 -11.92 0.34
C VAL A 360 10.14 -10.48 0.49
N ASP A 361 11.45 -10.23 0.36
CA ASP A 361 12.02 -8.89 0.32
C ASP A 361 12.38 -8.54 -1.13
N LEU A 362 11.76 -7.51 -1.68
CA LEU A 362 12.09 -6.92 -2.98
C LEU A 362 12.70 -5.54 -2.75
N THR A 363 13.88 -5.31 -3.29
CA THR A 363 14.42 -3.97 -3.49
C THR A 363 14.60 -3.74 -4.98
N ALA A 364 14.12 -2.63 -5.51
CA ALA A 364 14.26 -2.28 -6.91
C ALA A 364 14.71 -0.84 -7.05
N LYS A 365 15.56 -0.59 -8.04
CA LYS A 365 16.17 0.69 -8.28
C LYS A 365 16.19 0.99 -9.76
N ARG A 366 15.74 2.20 -10.10
CA ARG A 366 15.90 2.80 -11.41
C ARG A 366 16.68 4.09 -11.23
N ASN A 367 17.98 4.05 -11.50
CA ASN A 367 18.89 5.19 -11.33
C ASN A 367 19.65 5.55 -12.61
N GLU A 368 19.39 4.83 -13.70
CA GLU A 368 19.91 5.08 -15.03
C GLU A 368 18.73 5.08 -16.01
N TYR A 369 18.74 5.98 -16.99
CA TYR A 369 17.62 6.20 -17.90
C TYR A 369 17.11 4.91 -18.58
N GLN A 370 18.04 4.04 -19.00
CA GLN A 370 17.75 2.80 -19.74
C GLN A 370 18.00 1.53 -18.95
N LYS A 371 18.31 1.61 -17.65
CA LYS A 371 18.61 0.43 -16.83
C LYS A 371 17.82 0.41 -15.54
N GLY A 372 17.57 -0.80 -15.06
CA GLY A 372 16.98 -1.06 -13.77
C GLY A 372 17.66 -2.24 -13.09
N THR A 373 17.57 -2.27 -11.78
CA THR A 373 18.01 -3.42 -10.98
C THR A 373 16.93 -3.78 -9.99
N ALA A 374 16.78 -5.08 -9.70
CA ALA A 374 16.00 -5.54 -8.56
C ALA A 374 16.73 -6.68 -7.85
N ASN A 375 16.62 -6.74 -6.54
CA ASN A 375 17.09 -7.84 -5.72
C ASN A 375 15.87 -8.38 -4.97
N ILE A 376 15.59 -9.66 -5.16
CA ILE A 376 14.49 -10.38 -4.52
C ILE A 376 15.12 -11.41 -3.59
N LYS A 377 14.76 -11.40 -2.32
CA LYS A 377 15.09 -12.46 -1.37
C LYS A 377 13.80 -13.17 -0.98
N VAL A 378 13.73 -14.46 -1.29
CA VAL A 378 12.61 -15.32 -0.91
C VAL A 378 13.10 -16.30 0.14
N SER A 379 12.35 -16.43 1.23
CA SER A 379 12.63 -17.43 2.26
C SER A 379 11.36 -18.11 2.75
N VAL A 380 11.47 -19.41 2.97
CA VAL A 380 10.46 -20.24 3.64
C VAL A 380 11.18 -21.06 4.70
N ASP A 381 10.77 -20.95 5.96
CA ASP A 381 11.46 -21.54 7.11
C ASP A 381 12.95 -21.12 7.16
N LYS A 382 13.87 -22.09 7.01
CA LYS A 382 15.32 -21.90 6.98
C LYS A 382 15.89 -21.76 5.56
N ASP A 383 15.07 -22.03 4.55
CA ASP A 383 15.46 -22.13 3.15
C ASP A 383 15.31 -20.75 2.50
N ALA A 384 16.37 -20.25 1.87
CA ALA A 384 16.39 -18.90 1.31
C ALA A 384 17.18 -18.81 0.01
N LEU A 385 16.65 -18.03 -0.92
CA LEU A 385 17.28 -17.70 -2.19
C LEU A 385 17.31 -16.19 -2.40
N THR A 386 18.34 -15.73 -3.09
CA THR A 386 18.45 -14.37 -3.59
C THR A 386 18.41 -14.38 -5.12
N VAL A 387 17.62 -13.52 -5.72
CA VAL A 387 17.52 -13.32 -7.17
C VAL A 387 17.88 -11.88 -7.48
N ASP A 388 19.02 -11.68 -8.14
CA ASP A 388 19.44 -10.37 -8.67
C ASP A 388 18.98 -10.24 -10.11
N LEU A 389 18.11 -9.29 -10.39
CA LEU A 389 17.63 -8.93 -11.72
C LEU A 389 18.32 -7.66 -12.20
N LYS A 390 18.72 -7.65 -13.47
CA LYS A 390 19.17 -6.44 -14.17
C LYS A 390 18.44 -6.32 -15.49
N THR A 391 17.85 -5.15 -15.70
CA THR A 391 17.18 -4.82 -16.95
C THR A 391 18.03 -3.81 -17.71
N ASP A 392 18.33 -4.12 -18.96
CA ASP A 392 18.92 -3.21 -19.92
C ASP A 392 17.88 -2.85 -21.00
N ASN A 393 18.08 -1.69 -21.65
CA ASN A 393 17.17 -1.16 -22.67
C ASN A 393 15.73 -0.98 -22.16
N LEU A 394 15.57 -0.57 -20.90
CA LEU A 394 14.27 -0.33 -20.26
C LEU A 394 13.45 0.74 -21.01
N ILE A 395 14.16 1.71 -21.59
CA ILE A 395 13.62 2.70 -22.52
C ILE A 395 14.49 2.70 -23.78
N GLY A 396 13.89 2.51 -24.95
CA GLY A 396 14.56 2.60 -26.24
C GLY A 396 15.14 4.00 -26.49
N ALA A 397 16.16 4.10 -27.35
CA ALA A 397 16.75 5.39 -27.70
C ALA A 397 15.74 6.36 -28.36
N ASN A 398 14.66 5.82 -28.93
CA ASN A 398 13.49 6.56 -29.39
C ASN A 398 12.27 6.17 -28.52
N PRO A 399 11.72 7.10 -27.73
CA PRO A 399 10.58 6.81 -26.84
C PRO A 399 9.29 6.46 -27.59
N ASN A 400 9.22 6.70 -28.90
CA ASN A 400 8.05 6.43 -29.74
C ASN A 400 8.11 5.08 -30.47
N VAL A 401 9.12 4.24 -30.20
CA VAL A 401 9.28 2.92 -30.84
C VAL A 401 9.25 1.82 -29.78
N SER A 402 8.48 0.76 -30.04
CA SER A 402 8.48 -0.44 -29.21
C SER A 402 9.89 -1.03 -29.16
N HIS A 403 10.38 -1.27 -27.94
CA HIS A 403 11.68 -1.86 -27.68
C HIS A 403 11.49 -2.99 -26.67
N GLU A 404 12.28 -4.04 -26.81
CA GLU A 404 12.22 -5.21 -25.93
C GLU A 404 13.33 -5.09 -24.87
N PRO A 405 12.98 -4.83 -23.59
CA PRO A 405 13.97 -4.81 -22.52
C PRO A 405 14.60 -6.20 -22.38
N THR A 406 15.91 -6.26 -22.12
CA THR A 406 16.58 -7.52 -21.80
C THR A 406 16.70 -7.64 -20.29
N VAL A 407 16.12 -8.70 -19.72
CA VAL A 407 16.20 -8.97 -18.28
C VAL A 407 17.13 -10.14 -18.03
N SER A 408 18.25 -9.87 -17.37
CA SER A 408 19.17 -10.89 -16.85
C SER A 408 18.86 -11.18 -15.38
N ALA A 409 19.15 -12.40 -14.94
CA ALA A 409 18.96 -12.83 -13.56
C ALA A 409 20.18 -13.58 -13.03
N LYS A 410 20.43 -13.47 -11.72
CA LYS A 410 21.33 -14.36 -10.98
C LYS A 410 20.60 -14.91 -9.76
N ILE A 411 20.41 -16.22 -9.72
CA ILE A 411 19.77 -16.92 -8.60
C ILE A 411 20.89 -17.50 -7.74
N SER A 412 20.94 -17.14 -6.46
CA SER A 412 22.01 -17.50 -5.55
C SER A 412 21.49 -18.07 -4.23
N HIS A 413 22.23 -19.02 -3.68
CA HIS A 413 22.05 -19.52 -2.33
C HIS A 413 23.14 -18.97 -1.40
N VAL A 414 22.83 -18.83 -0.11
CA VAL A 414 23.75 -18.27 0.91
C VAL A 414 25.05 -19.05 1.08
N ASN A 415 25.10 -20.30 0.59
CA ASN A 415 26.29 -21.16 0.61
C ASN A 415 27.29 -20.83 -0.53
N GLY A 416 26.96 -19.89 -1.43
CA GLY A 416 27.80 -19.46 -2.55
C GLY A 416 27.54 -20.17 -3.88
N ALA A 417 26.58 -21.09 -3.96
CA ALA A 417 26.11 -21.66 -5.22
C ALA A 417 25.16 -20.70 -5.96
N PHE A 418 25.23 -20.66 -7.28
CA PHE A 418 24.39 -19.78 -8.10
C PHE A 418 24.19 -20.27 -9.55
N VAL A 419 23.21 -19.67 -10.22
CA VAL A 419 22.95 -19.77 -11.66
C VAL A 419 22.84 -18.36 -12.24
N ASP A 420 23.59 -18.06 -13.29
CA ASP A 420 23.48 -16.81 -14.05
C ASP A 420 22.66 -17.05 -15.33
N ILE A 421 21.66 -16.21 -15.56
CA ILE A 421 20.74 -16.23 -16.71
C ILE A 421 20.93 -14.90 -17.45
N ALA A 422 21.44 -14.97 -18.68
CA ALA A 422 21.71 -13.76 -19.47
C ALA A 422 20.42 -13.07 -19.95
N ASN A 423 19.40 -13.84 -20.29
CA ASN A 423 18.09 -13.34 -20.70
C ASN A 423 17.02 -14.36 -20.27
N ILE A 424 16.09 -13.94 -19.41
CA ILE A 424 15.02 -14.78 -18.86
C ILE A 424 14.05 -15.23 -19.97
N ASP A 425 13.71 -14.33 -20.90
CA ASP A 425 12.70 -14.58 -21.93
C ASP A 425 13.15 -15.63 -22.95
N THR A 426 14.46 -15.66 -23.23
CA THR A 426 15.09 -16.60 -24.17
C THR A 426 15.86 -17.72 -23.46
N PHE A 427 15.62 -17.90 -22.16
CA PHE A 427 16.36 -18.88 -21.37
C PHE A 427 16.13 -20.31 -21.88
N THR A 428 17.22 -21.02 -22.12
CA THR A 428 17.26 -22.43 -22.53
C THR A 428 18.09 -23.28 -21.59
N SER A 429 19.26 -22.79 -21.18
CA SER A 429 20.12 -23.46 -20.22
C SER A 429 21.05 -22.47 -19.51
N ALA A 430 21.52 -22.85 -18.32
CA ALA A 430 22.61 -22.16 -17.61
C ALA A 430 23.39 -23.12 -16.73
N ASP A 431 24.64 -22.76 -16.46
CA ASP A 431 25.50 -23.51 -15.56
C ASP A 431 25.14 -23.26 -14.10
N ILE A 432 25.19 -24.33 -13.30
CA ILE A 432 25.17 -24.25 -11.84
C ILE A 432 26.62 -24.15 -11.37
N LYS A 433 26.96 -23.05 -10.70
CA LYS A 433 28.35 -22.73 -10.31
C LYS A 433 28.50 -22.55 -8.81
N VAL A 434 29.71 -22.81 -8.32
CA VAL A 434 30.20 -22.37 -7.01
C VAL A 434 31.55 -21.70 -7.24
N GLY A 435 31.66 -20.42 -6.87
CA GLY A 435 32.79 -19.60 -7.33
C GLY A 435 32.83 -19.52 -8.86
N THR A 436 33.94 -19.91 -9.47
CA THR A 436 34.11 -19.92 -10.94
C THR A 436 33.89 -21.30 -11.56
N THR A 437 33.71 -22.35 -10.76
CA THR A 437 33.64 -23.74 -11.22
C THR A 437 32.21 -24.18 -11.46
N LYS A 438 31.98 -24.86 -12.59
CA LYS A 438 30.71 -25.50 -12.96
C LYS A 438 30.56 -26.87 -12.29
N TYR A 439 29.40 -27.10 -11.66
CA TYR A 439 29.04 -28.37 -11.00
C TYR A 439 27.75 -29.00 -11.54
N GLY A 440 27.07 -28.32 -12.46
CA GLY A 440 25.90 -28.84 -13.16
C GLY A 440 25.38 -27.87 -14.21
N THR A 441 24.26 -28.23 -14.82
CA THR A 441 23.55 -27.40 -15.80
C THR A 441 22.05 -27.51 -15.56
N VAL A 442 21.37 -26.36 -15.48
CA VAL A 442 19.91 -26.26 -15.56
C VAL A 442 19.52 -26.15 -17.03
N ASN A 443 18.54 -26.94 -17.46
CA ASN A 443 17.97 -26.89 -18.80
C ASN A 443 16.46 -26.70 -18.73
N LYS A 444 15.91 -25.88 -19.61
CA LYS A 444 14.46 -25.80 -19.86
C LYS A 444 14.02 -27.05 -20.60
N VAL A 445 13.03 -27.75 -20.06
CA VAL A 445 12.48 -28.97 -20.65
C VAL A 445 11.27 -28.62 -21.52
N SER A 446 10.25 -28.00 -20.92
CA SER A 446 9.02 -27.57 -21.60
C SER A 446 8.23 -26.61 -20.72
N GLY A 447 7.62 -25.57 -21.29
CA GLY A 447 6.82 -24.62 -20.50
C GLY A 447 7.61 -24.08 -19.29
N SER A 448 7.06 -24.29 -18.09
CA SER A 448 7.67 -23.92 -16.79
C SER A 448 8.42 -25.06 -16.10
N VAL A 449 8.75 -26.13 -16.83
CA VAL A 449 9.47 -27.31 -16.30
C VAL A 449 10.94 -27.25 -16.70
N TYR A 450 11.80 -27.46 -15.72
CA TYR A 450 13.26 -27.44 -15.85
C TYR A 450 13.89 -28.70 -15.25
N SER A 451 15.14 -28.97 -15.61
CA SER A 451 15.93 -30.06 -15.04
C SER A 451 17.34 -29.60 -14.74
N ALA A 452 17.89 -30.01 -13.61
CA ALA A 452 19.28 -29.78 -13.23
C ALA A 452 20.05 -31.10 -13.31
N THR A 453 21.05 -31.18 -14.17
CA THR A 453 21.96 -32.33 -14.28
C THR A 453 23.34 -31.96 -13.74
N PHE A 454 23.84 -32.73 -12.78
CA PHE A 454 25.10 -32.47 -12.08
C PHE A 454 26.27 -33.28 -12.67
N THR A 455 27.49 -32.90 -12.34
CA THR A 455 28.73 -33.54 -12.85
C THR A 455 28.90 -34.99 -12.43
N ASP A 456 28.18 -35.45 -11.40
CA ASP A 456 28.12 -36.86 -10.98
C ASP A 456 26.99 -37.65 -11.65
N ASN A 457 26.38 -37.09 -12.70
CA ASN A 457 25.25 -37.64 -13.45
C ASN A 457 23.94 -37.77 -12.67
N THR A 458 23.84 -37.15 -11.48
CA THR A 458 22.54 -37.02 -10.82
C THR A 458 21.71 -35.95 -11.52
N THR A 459 20.39 -36.18 -11.60
CA THR A 459 19.44 -35.23 -12.18
C THR A 459 18.33 -34.93 -11.18
N LYS A 460 17.95 -33.66 -11.07
CA LYS A 460 16.80 -33.21 -10.29
C LYS A 460 15.83 -32.47 -11.20
N ALA A 461 14.55 -32.82 -11.10
CA ALA A 461 13.49 -32.04 -11.74
C ALA A 461 13.25 -30.75 -10.95
N ILE A 462 12.86 -29.70 -11.66
CA ILE A 462 12.42 -28.41 -11.10
C ILE A 462 11.12 -28.08 -11.80
N ALA A 463 10.01 -28.17 -11.06
CA ALA A 463 8.67 -27.95 -11.60
C ALA A 463 7.81 -27.27 -10.52
N PRO A 464 6.86 -26.40 -10.92
CA PRO A 464 5.77 -25.93 -10.06
C PRO A 464 5.01 -27.08 -9.40
#